data_AF-A0AAX0RQ68-F1
#
_entry.id   AF-A0AAX0RQ68-F1
#
_cell.length_a   1.000
_cell.length_b   1.000
_cell.length_c   1.000
_cell.angle_alpha   90.00
_cell.angle_beta   90.00
_cell.angle_gamma   90.00
#
_symmetry.space_group_name_H-M   'P 1'
#
loop_
_entity.id
_entity.type
_entity.pdbx_description
1 polymer ?
#
loop_
_entity_poly.entity_id
_entity_poly.type
_entity_poly.pdbx_seq_one_letter_code
_entity_poly.pdbx_strand_id
1 'polypeptide(L)'
;MDTFQVLLIIHIIFGIICLFSGVIAMSAKKRRGIHTKWGELYHASYVVIFITAIILSILRWEEIAYLFYVALFSYSFAIYGYLARKRRWKNWIHHHIRGMLGSYIGAVTALLVNIGDMVPLLNQLPKLWLWFIPTIIGTPLIYIVSQKYTKNKKEEPGKELSKKENNNTL
;
A
#
# COMPACT_ATOMS: atom_id res chain seq x y z
N MET A 1 -21.73 -21.33 -12.62
CA MET A 1 -21.14 -20.01 -12.29
C MET A 1 -20.24 -19.63 -13.43
N ASP A 2 -20.33 -18.38 -13.88
CA ASP A 2 -19.49 -17.91 -14.99
C ASP A 2 -18.04 -17.76 -14.52
N THR A 3 -17.09 -17.99 -15.43
CA THR A 3 -15.65 -17.84 -15.15
C THR A 3 -15.32 -16.47 -14.56
N PHE A 4 -16.01 -15.43 -15.03
CA PHE A 4 -15.90 -14.07 -14.50
C PHE A 4 -16.31 -13.98 -13.01
N GLN A 5 -17.42 -14.60 -12.63
CA GLN A 5 -17.90 -14.58 -11.24
C GLN A 5 -16.95 -15.31 -10.30
N VAL A 6 -16.42 -16.45 -10.73
CA VAL A 6 -15.44 -17.22 -9.94
C VAL A 6 -14.17 -16.39 -9.70
N LEU A 7 -13.64 -15.75 -10.76
CA LEU A 7 -12.49 -14.87 -10.64
C LEU A 7 -12.77 -13.65 -9.76
N LEU A 8 -13.97 -13.08 -9.84
CA LEU A 8 -14.38 -11.94 -9.01
C LEU A 8 -14.46 -12.33 -7.52
N ILE A 9 -15.02 -13.49 -7.20
CA ILE A 9 -15.09 -13.99 -5.81
C ILE A 9 -13.68 -14.18 -5.24
N ILE A 10 -12.79 -14.82 -6.02
CA ILE A 10 -11.38 -14.99 -5.63
C ILE A 10 -10.74 -13.62 -5.42
N HIS A 11 -10.93 -12.68 -6.35
CA HIS A 11 -10.39 -11.33 -6.25
C HIS A 11 -10.86 -10.62 -4.97
N ILE A 12 -12.14 -10.71 -4.62
CA ILE A 12 -12.70 -10.08 -3.41
C ILE A 12 -12.10 -10.69 -2.14
N ILE A 13 -12.02 -12.01 -2.05
CA ILE A 13 -11.45 -12.70 -0.88
C ILE A 13 -9.99 -12.28 -0.67
N PHE A 14 -9.17 -12.35 -1.72
CA PHE A 14 -7.77 -11.94 -1.64
C PHE A 14 -7.61 -10.43 -1.47
N GLY A 15 -8.54 -9.62 -1.99
CA GLY A 15 -8.58 -8.16 -1.81
C GLY A 15 -8.80 -7.77 -0.36
N ILE A 16 -9.74 -8.42 0.33
CA ILE A 16 -9.97 -8.22 1.76
C ILE A 16 -8.72 -8.61 2.55
N ILE A 17 -8.14 -9.79 2.28
CA ILE A 17 -6.90 -10.24 2.93
C ILE A 17 -5.77 -9.25 2.69
N CYS A 18 -5.63 -8.74 1.47
CA CYS A 18 -4.62 -7.75 1.10
C CYS A 18 -4.81 -6.43 1.88
N LEU A 19 -6.02 -5.90 1.97
CA LEU A 19 -6.27 -4.65 2.69
C LEU A 19 -6.07 -4.80 4.20
N PHE A 20 -6.58 -5.87 4.80
CA PHE A 20 -6.40 -6.14 6.23
C PHE A 20 -4.93 -6.37 6.58
N SER A 21 -4.22 -7.21 5.81
CA SER A 21 -2.80 -7.45 6.04
C SER A 21 -1.95 -6.17 5.85
N GLY A 22 -2.33 -5.29 4.93
CA GLY A 22 -1.70 -3.98 4.74
C GLY A 22 -1.83 -3.09 5.99
N VAL A 23 -3.04 -2.95 6.55
CA VAL A 23 -3.28 -2.17 7.77
C VAL A 23 -2.52 -2.75 8.96
N ILE A 24 -2.54 -4.07 9.12
CA ILE A 24 -1.81 -4.76 10.20
C ILE A 24 -0.30 -4.57 10.03
N ALA A 25 0.23 -4.69 8.81
CA ALA A 25 1.64 -4.48 8.53
C ALA A 25 2.08 -3.04 8.81
N MET A 26 1.23 -2.05 8.55
CA MET A 26 1.48 -0.63 8.85
C MET A 26 1.40 -0.31 10.35
N SER A 27 0.50 -0.99 11.08
CA SER A 27 0.27 -0.77 12.52
C SER A 27 1.23 -1.54 13.42
N ALA A 28 1.80 -2.64 12.91
CA ALA A 28 2.77 -3.45 13.65
C ALA A 28 4.05 -2.66 13.95
N LYS A 29 4.57 -2.80 15.19
CA LYS A 29 5.88 -2.24 15.57
C LYS A 29 6.93 -2.73 14.56
N LYS A 30 7.73 -1.79 13.99
CA LYS A 30 8.83 -2.04 13.02
C LYS A 30 9.98 -2.84 13.64
N ARG A 31 9.71 -4.07 14.08
CA ARG A 31 10.65 -5.06 14.56
C ARG A 31 10.62 -6.27 13.64
N ARG A 32 11.76 -6.95 13.56
CA ARG A 32 11.93 -8.17 12.77
C ARG A 32 11.01 -9.25 13.37
N GLY A 33 10.04 -9.74 12.59
CA GLY A 33 9.07 -10.74 13.05
C GLY A 33 7.69 -10.51 12.42
N ILE A 34 6.76 -10.01 13.22
CA ILE A 34 5.34 -9.80 12.84
C ILE A 34 5.23 -8.89 11.60
N HIS A 35 5.89 -7.73 11.57
CA HIS A 35 5.87 -6.83 10.41
C HIS A 35 6.39 -7.48 9.11
N THR A 36 7.39 -8.37 9.20
CA THR A 36 7.91 -9.08 8.03
C THR A 36 6.89 -10.08 7.49
N LYS A 37 6.28 -10.89 8.38
CA LYS A 37 5.30 -11.91 7.98
C LYS A 37 4.05 -11.28 7.35
N TRP A 38 3.51 -10.23 7.98
CA TRP A 38 2.34 -9.53 7.43
C TRP A 38 2.65 -8.75 6.15
N GLY A 39 3.85 -8.18 6.03
CA GLY A 39 4.29 -7.52 4.79
C GLY A 39 4.49 -8.49 3.63
N GLU A 40 4.91 -9.73 3.91
CA GLU A 40 5.03 -10.79 2.91
C GLU A 40 3.67 -11.35 2.50
N LEU A 41 2.75 -11.56 3.46
CA LEU A 41 1.37 -11.92 3.18
C LEU A 41 0.64 -10.85 2.36
N TYR A 42 0.87 -9.57 2.68
CA TYR A 42 0.37 -8.44 1.89
C TYR A 42 0.83 -8.54 0.44
N HIS A 43 2.15 -8.64 0.21
CA HIS A 43 2.68 -8.69 -1.16
C HIS A 43 2.20 -9.95 -1.91
N ALA A 44 2.16 -11.11 -1.25
CA ALA A 44 1.66 -12.35 -1.86
C ALA A 44 0.19 -12.22 -2.28
N SER A 45 -0.66 -11.67 -1.41
CA SER A 45 -2.07 -11.41 -1.72
C SER A 45 -2.22 -10.36 -2.82
N TYR A 46 -1.33 -9.35 -2.83
CA TYR A 46 -1.30 -8.29 -3.84
C TYR A 46 -1.05 -8.86 -5.25
N VAL A 47 -0.15 -9.83 -5.39
CA VAL A 47 0.12 -10.50 -6.68
C VAL A 47 -1.13 -11.19 -7.19
N VAL A 48 -1.87 -11.88 -6.32
CA VAL A 48 -3.10 -12.59 -6.71
C VAL A 48 -4.18 -11.61 -7.18
N ILE A 49 -4.40 -10.51 -6.46
CA ILE A 49 -5.38 -9.49 -6.88
C ILE A 49 -4.95 -8.80 -8.18
N PHE A 50 -3.65 -8.62 -8.41
CA PHE A 50 -3.14 -8.02 -9.64
C PHE A 50 -3.40 -8.92 -10.86
N ILE A 51 -3.07 -10.20 -10.76
CA ILE A 51 -3.30 -11.17 -11.85
C ILE A 51 -4.80 -11.29 -12.13
N THR A 52 -5.61 -11.44 -11.09
CA THR A 52 -7.07 -11.53 -11.25
C THR A 52 -7.66 -10.23 -11.80
N ALA A 53 -7.19 -9.05 -11.39
CA ALA A 53 -7.63 -7.77 -11.94
C ALA A 53 -7.30 -7.62 -13.43
N ILE A 54 -6.12 -8.07 -13.87
CA ILE A 54 -5.76 -8.09 -15.30
C ILE A 54 -6.75 -8.96 -16.08
N ILE A 55 -6.98 -10.20 -15.61
CA ILE A 55 -7.86 -11.15 -16.30
C ILE A 55 -9.29 -10.60 -16.35
N LEU A 56 -9.81 -10.10 -15.22
CA LEU A 56 -11.14 -9.50 -15.16
C LEU A 56 -11.26 -8.30 -16.11
N SER A 57 -10.25 -7.42 -16.16
CA SER A 57 -10.26 -6.24 -17.03
C SER A 57 -10.21 -6.58 -18.51
N ILE A 58 -9.51 -7.65 -18.89
CA ILE A 58 -9.48 -8.15 -20.27
C ILE A 58 -10.83 -8.75 -20.65
N LEU A 59 -11.48 -9.48 -19.74
CA LEU A 59 -12.80 -10.10 -19.98
C LEU A 59 -13.92 -9.07 -20.17
N ARG A 60 -13.83 -7.89 -19.53
CA ARG A 60 -14.80 -6.80 -19.66
C ARG A 60 -14.12 -5.48 -20.03
N TRP A 61 -13.39 -5.50 -21.15
CA TRP A 61 -12.59 -4.36 -21.59
C TRP A 61 -13.41 -3.06 -21.70
N GLU A 62 -14.60 -3.11 -22.29
CA GLU A 62 -15.42 -1.91 -22.51
C GLU A 62 -15.90 -1.25 -21.22
N GLU A 63 -16.08 -2.02 -20.14
CA GLU A 63 -16.61 -1.51 -18.87
C GLU A 63 -15.51 -1.11 -17.88
N ILE A 64 -14.41 -1.85 -17.84
CA ILE A 64 -13.40 -1.76 -16.76
C ILE A 64 -11.94 -1.65 -17.23
N ALA A 65 -11.69 -1.26 -18.49
CA ALA A 65 -10.32 -1.05 -18.99
C ALA A 65 -9.48 -0.09 -18.12
N TYR A 66 -10.08 0.90 -17.46
CA TYR A 66 -9.34 1.81 -16.58
C TYR A 66 -8.72 1.09 -15.35
N LEU A 67 -9.36 0.03 -14.84
CA LEU A 67 -8.84 -0.76 -13.71
C LEU A 67 -7.57 -1.53 -14.08
N PHE A 68 -7.41 -1.90 -15.35
CA PHE A 68 -6.18 -2.52 -15.85
C PHE A 68 -4.96 -1.62 -15.62
N TYR A 69 -5.06 -0.34 -15.99
CA TYR A 69 -3.98 0.63 -15.79
C TYR A 69 -3.71 0.88 -14.32
N VAL A 70 -4.76 1.03 -13.50
CA VAL A 70 -4.62 1.19 -12.05
C VAL A 70 -3.93 -0.01 -11.42
N ALA A 71 -4.29 -1.23 -11.82
CA ALA A 71 -3.65 -2.45 -11.34
C ALA A 71 -2.15 -2.47 -11.68
N LEU A 72 -1.78 -2.11 -12.91
CA LEU A 72 -0.39 -2.07 -13.38
C LEU A 72 0.47 -1.06 -12.64
N PHE A 73 -0.02 0.19 -12.50
CA PHE A 73 0.69 1.24 -11.77
C PHE A 73 0.84 0.87 -10.29
N SER A 74 -0.24 0.41 -9.66
CA SER A 74 -0.23 0.11 -8.23
C SER A 74 0.67 -1.10 -7.90
N TYR A 75 0.66 -2.13 -8.75
CA TYR A 75 1.57 -3.27 -8.60
C TYR A 75 3.03 -2.89 -8.86
N SER A 76 3.29 -1.95 -9.79
CA SER A 76 4.63 -1.41 -10.01
C SER A 76 5.21 -0.74 -8.76
N PHE A 77 4.38 -0.03 -7.98
CA PHE A 77 4.80 0.50 -6.68
C PHE A 77 5.03 -0.61 -5.64
N ALA A 78 4.18 -1.65 -5.63
CA ALA A 78 4.31 -2.77 -4.71
C ALA A 78 5.63 -3.52 -4.93
N ILE A 79 5.93 -3.89 -6.18
CA ILE A 79 7.16 -4.60 -6.52
C ILE A 79 8.39 -3.72 -6.30
N TYR A 80 8.31 -2.42 -6.62
CA TYR A 80 9.39 -1.47 -6.34
C TYR A 80 9.73 -1.39 -4.85
N GLY A 81 8.71 -1.26 -4.01
CA GLY A 81 8.89 -1.23 -2.56
C GLY A 81 9.44 -2.54 -2.01
N TYR A 82 9.01 -3.68 -2.56
CA TYR A 82 9.49 -5.01 -2.18
C TYR A 82 10.95 -5.24 -2.61
N LEU A 83 11.31 -4.89 -3.85
CA LEU A 83 12.67 -5.03 -4.38
C LEU A 83 13.67 -4.14 -3.66
N ALA A 84 13.28 -2.92 -3.29
CA ALA A 84 14.14 -2.01 -2.53
C ALA A 84 14.63 -2.66 -1.23
N ARG A 85 13.74 -3.37 -0.52
CA ARG A 85 14.09 -4.14 0.68
C ARG A 85 14.97 -5.35 0.36
N LYS A 86 14.61 -6.14 -0.66
CA LYS A 86 15.30 -7.40 -1.00
C LYS A 86 16.72 -7.16 -1.54
N ARG A 87 16.90 -6.14 -2.38
CA ARG A 87 18.20 -5.75 -2.96
C ARG A 87 18.99 -4.74 -2.11
N ARG A 88 18.48 -4.36 -0.93
CA ARG A 88 19.15 -3.47 0.04
C ARG A 88 19.69 -2.18 -0.62
N TRP A 89 18.88 -1.53 -1.43
CA TRP A 89 19.26 -0.28 -2.10
C TRP A 89 19.70 0.81 -1.11
N LYS A 90 20.45 1.80 -1.60
CA LYS A 90 20.74 3.01 -0.83
C LYS A 90 19.41 3.67 -0.43
N ASN A 91 19.25 4.03 0.84
CA ASN A 91 17.97 4.51 1.39
C ASN A 91 16.78 3.53 1.24
N TRP A 92 17.01 2.21 1.23
CA TRP A 92 15.97 1.19 1.00
C TRP A 92 14.70 1.37 1.84
N ILE A 93 14.81 1.84 3.09
CA ILE A 93 13.66 2.07 3.97
C ILE A 93 12.71 3.12 3.37
N HIS A 94 13.26 4.19 2.79
CA HIS A 94 12.47 5.25 2.17
C HIS A 94 11.74 4.73 0.93
N HIS A 95 12.45 4.02 0.05
CA HIS A 95 11.87 3.43 -1.15
C HIS A 95 10.84 2.33 -0.82
N HIS A 96 11.13 1.50 0.18
CA HIS A 96 10.21 0.47 0.67
C HIS A 96 8.90 1.10 1.18
N ILE A 97 8.98 2.09 2.07
CA ILE A 97 7.78 2.73 2.64
C ILE A 97 6.97 3.43 1.54
N ARG A 98 7.61 4.18 0.64
CA ARG A 98 6.92 4.89 -0.45
C ARG A 98 6.26 3.94 -1.43
N GLY A 99 6.94 2.85 -1.81
CA GLY A 99 6.38 1.84 -2.71
C GLY A 99 5.21 1.09 -2.07
N MET A 100 5.33 0.68 -0.81
CA MET A 100 4.27 -0.04 -0.10
C MET A 100 3.04 0.83 0.19
N LEU A 101 3.25 2.10 0.58
CA LEU A 101 2.13 3.03 0.78
C LEU A 101 1.48 3.44 -0.55
N GLY A 102 2.28 3.64 -1.60
CA GLY A 102 1.78 3.96 -2.93
C GLY A 102 0.90 2.84 -3.50
N SER A 103 1.33 1.59 -3.37
CA SER A 103 0.50 0.45 -3.79
C SER A 103 -0.78 0.32 -2.97
N TYR A 104 -0.71 0.58 -1.67
CA TYR A 104 -1.89 0.56 -0.80
C TYR A 104 -2.92 1.61 -1.20
N ILE A 105 -2.49 2.85 -1.49
CA ILE A 105 -3.39 3.90 -2.02
C ILE A 105 -4.01 3.46 -3.33
N GLY A 106 -3.22 2.89 -4.24
CA GLY A 106 -3.72 2.39 -5.52
C GLY A 106 -4.80 1.32 -5.37
N ALA A 107 -4.58 0.35 -4.47
CA ALA A 107 -5.57 -0.69 -4.16
C ALA A 107 -6.87 -0.12 -3.55
N VAL A 108 -6.75 0.82 -2.60
CA VAL A 108 -7.92 1.49 -2.01
C VAL A 108 -8.65 2.34 -3.06
N THR A 109 -7.93 2.99 -3.97
CA THR A 109 -8.53 3.77 -5.06
C THR A 109 -9.30 2.88 -6.02
N ALA A 110 -8.71 1.74 -6.43
CA ALA A 110 -9.38 0.77 -7.29
C ALA A 110 -10.67 0.24 -6.64
N LEU A 111 -10.62 -0.09 -5.34
CA LEU A 111 -11.79 -0.50 -4.57
C LEU A 111 -12.86 0.61 -4.53
N LEU A 112 -12.46 1.84 -4.22
CA LEU A 112 -13.38 2.96 -4.07
C LEU A 112 -14.08 3.30 -5.39
N VAL A 113 -13.35 3.33 -6.50
CA VAL A 113 -13.93 3.61 -7.82
C VAL A 113 -14.88 2.49 -8.24
N ASN A 114 -14.54 1.24 -7.94
CA ASN A 114 -15.39 0.10 -8.27
C ASN A 114 -16.66 0.04 -7.40
N ILE A 115 -16.59 0.46 -6.13
CA ILE A 115 -17.74 0.46 -5.19
C ILE A 115 -18.54 1.75 -5.26
N GLY A 116 -17.97 2.85 -5.76
CA GLY A 116 -18.57 4.19 -5.75
C GLY A 116 -19.94 4.25 -6.43
N ASP A 117 -20.13 3.48 -7.50
CA ASP A 117 -21.40 3.39 -8.23
C ASP A 117 -22.48 2.62 -7.43
N MET A 118 -22.08 1.73 -6.50
CA MET A 118 -23.01 0.97 -5.64
C MET A 118 -23.41 1.69 -4.35
N VAL A 119 -22.67 2.73 -3.93
CA VAL A 119 -22.96 3.48 -2.70
C VAL A 119 -23.81 4.71 -3.04
N PRO A 120 -25.06 4.81 -2.54
CA PRO A 120 -25.98 5.90 -2.89
C PRO A 120 -25.42 7.31 -2.59
N LEU A 121 -24.54 7.42 -1.58
CA LEU A 121 -23.89 8.66 -1.18
C LEU A 121 -22.77 9.09 -2.15
N LEU A 122 -22.11 8.14 -2.82
CA LEU A 122 -20.97 8.38 -3.71
C LEU A 122 -21.38 8.50 -5.19
N ASN A 123 -22.50 7.89 -5.59
CA ASN A 123 -23.04 7.98 -6.96
C ASN A 123 -23.52 9.40 -7.34
N GLN A 124 -23.79 10.27 -6.35
CA GLN A 124 -24.13 11.67 -6.59
C GLN A 124 -22.91 12.54 -6.90
N LEU A 125 -21.69 12.04 -6.66
CA LEU A 125 -20.46 12.76 -6.93
C LEU A 125 -19.96 12.46 -8.35
N PRO A 126 -19.40 13.46 -9.06
CA PRO A 126 -18.76 13.23 -10.34
C PRO A 126 -17.65 12.17 -10.20
N LYS A 127 -17.57 11.20 -11.10
CA LYS A 127 -16.54 10.12 -11.08
C LYS A 127 -15.11 10.65 -10.91
N LEU A 128 -14.82 11.87 -11.37
CA LEU A 128 -13.55 12.55 -11.12
C LEU A 128 -13.22 12.71 -9.62
N TRP A 129 -14.19 13.06 -8.78
CA TRP A 129 -13.97 13.25 -7.35
C TRP A 129 -13.58 11.93 -6.66
N LEU A 130 -14.11 10.80 -7.10
CA LEU A 130 -13.72 9.47 -6.59
C LEU A 130 -12.25 9.14 -6.89
N TRP A 131 -11.68 9.70 -7.96
CA TRP A 131 -10.26 9.60 -8.28
C TRP A 131 -9.38 10.50 -7.39
N PHE A 132 -9.87 11.69 -7.03
CA PHE A 132 -9.10 12.67 -6.25
C PHE A 132 -9.21 12.48 -4.73
N ILE A 133 -10.33 11.96 -4.21
CA ILE A 133 -10.52 11.72 -2.77
C ILE A 133 -9.40 10.86 -2.14
N PRO A 134 -9.04 9.68 -2.68
CA PRO A 134 -8.03 8.84 -2.07
C PRO A 134 -6.62 9.44 -2.15
N THR A 135 -6.34 10.33 -3.11
CA THR A 135 -5.08 11.08 -3.14
C THR A 135 -5.10 12.25 -2.16
N ILE A 136 -6.19 13.01 -2.06
CA ILE A 136 -6.37 14.12 -1.10
C ILE A 136 -6.31 13.63 0.35
N ILE A 137 -6.84 12.43 0.64
CA ILE A 137 -6.78 11.82 1.98
C ILE A 137 -5.46 11.06 2.19
N GLY A 138 -5.00 10.34 1.15
CA GLY A 138 -3.82 9.49 1.22
C GLY A 138 -2.52 10.29 1.35
N THR A 139 -2.38 11.42 0.66
CA THR A 139 -1.16 12.25 0.74
C THR A 139 -0.89 12.84 2.13
N PRO A 140 -1.85 13.46 2.85
CA PRO A 140 -1.60 13.92 4.22
C PRO A 140 -1.34 12.76 5.18
N LEU A 141 -2.00 11.61 5.00
CA LEU A 141 -1.74 10.42 5.82
C LEU A 141 -0.31 9.88 5.61
N ILE A 142 0.15 9.79 4.35
CA ILE A 142 1.55 9.43 4.02
C ILE A 142 2.51 10.45 4.60
N TYR A 143 2.21 11.75 4.49
CA TYR A 143 3.07 12.81 5.01
C TYR A 143 3.22 12.71 6.54
N ILE A 144 2.12 12.54 7.26
CA ILE A 144 2.10 12.42 8.73
C ILE A 144 2.85 11.15 9.19
N VAL A 145 2.57 10.01 8.55
CA VAL A 145 3.24 8.74 8.88
C VAL A 145 4.73 8.77 8.50
N SER A 146 5.08 9.40 7.37
CA SER A 146 6.48 9.56 6.94
C SER A 146 7.26 10.45 7.91
N GLN A 147 6.70 11.58 8.33
CA GLN A 147 7.30 12.50 9.30
C GLN A 147 7.55 11.82 10.65
N LYS A 148 6.60 11.01 11.14
CA LYS A 148 6.71 10.32 12.44
C LYS A 148 7.85 9.29 12.50
N TYR A 149 8.34 8.80 11.34
CA TYR A 149 9.47 7.86 11.27
C TYR A 149 10.79 8.50 10.82
N THR A 150 10.78 9.60 10.07
CA THR A 150 12.02 10.31 9.68
C THR A 150 12.58 11.16 10.82
N LYS A 151 11.72 11.70 11.71
CA LYS A 151 12.16 12.51 12.85
C LYS A 151 12.89 11.68 13.92
N ASN A 152 12.45 10.43 14.14
CA ASN A 152 13.07 9.51 15.11
C ASN A 152 14.46 8.97 14.70
N LYS A 153 14.96 9.23 13.48
CA LYS A 153 16.34 8.88 13.10
C LYS A 153 17.31 10.07 13.18
N LYS A 154 16.80 11.30 13.33
CA LYS A 154 17.63 12.50 13.46
C LYS A 154 17.86 12.93 14.92
N GLU A 155 17.04 12.48 15.87
CA GLU A 155 17.16 12.89 17.28
C GLU A 155 18.08 11.98 18.13
N GLU A 156 18.47 10.79 17.65
CA GLU A 156 19.33 9.84 18.39
C GLU A 156 20.81 9.69 17.99
N PRO A 157 21.47 10.47 17.09
CA PRO A 157 22.93 10.41 16.98
C PRO A 157 23.68 11.31 17.97
N GLY A 158 23.01 12.31 18.57
CA GLY A 158 23.67 13.35 19.37
C GLY A 158 23.62 13.18 20.89
N LYS A 159 22.66 12.41 21.42
CA LYS A 159 22.50 12.22 22.88
C LYS A 159 23.34 11.08 23.46
N GLU A 160 23.84 10.15 22.63
CA GLU A 160 24.70 9.06 23.09
C GLU A 160 26.18 9.47 23.25
N LEU A 161 26.67 10.41 22.43
CA LEU A 161 28.06 10.88 22.49
C LEU A 161 28.31 11.80 23.69
N SER A 162 27.39 12.74 23.98
CA SER A 162 27.48 13.61 25.16
C SER A 162 27.37 12.84 26.49
N LYS A 163 26.63 11.73 26.52
CA LYS A 163 26.49 10.91 27.75
C LYS A 163 27.71 10.02 28.02
N LYS A 164 28.52 9.73 26.99
CA LYS A 164 29.76 8.95 27.12
C LYS A 164 30.94 9.80 27.60
N GLU A 165 31.02 11.07 27.20
CA GLU A 165 32.05 12.00 27.68
C GLU A 165 31.91 12.33 29.16
N ASN A 166 30.68 12.52 29.64
CA ASN A 166 30.41 12.87 31.05
C ASN A 166 30.54 11.68 32.03
N ASN A 167 30.59 10.45 31.55
CA ASN A 167 30.76 9.25 32.38
C ASN A 167 32.21 8.75 32.46
N ASN A 168 33.12 9.32 31.67
CA ASN A 168 34.56 8.98 31.68
C ASN A 168 35.42 10.05 32.40
N THR A 169 34.79 11.04 33.02
CA THR A 169 35.43 12.16 33.73
C THR A 169 35.20 12.13 35.25
N LEU A 170 34.73 11.00 35.79
CA LEU A 170 34.62 10.72 37.22
C LEU A 170 35.43 9.48 37.61
#